data_AF-A0AAW1MVH3-F1
#
_entry.id   AF-A0AAW1MVH3-F1
#
_cell.length_a   1.000
_cell.length_b   1.000
_cell.length_c   1.000
_cell.angle_alpha   90.00
_cell.angle_beta   90.00
_cell.angle_gamma   90.00
#
_symmetry.space_group_name_H-M   'P 1'
#
loop_
_entity.id
_entity.type
_entity.pdbx_description
1 polymer ?
#
loop_
_entity_poly.entity_id
_entity_poly.type
_entity_poly.pdbx_seq_one_letter_code
_entity_poly.pdbx_strand_id
1 'polypeptide(L)'
;MPTMATNAMAAAAAVTGGQRTVLITGVSRGLGRALALEMAKRGHCVVGCSRSQDKLDSLLSHLNDSSSSSSSSSSNSPHLLFNVDVRLNSSVEELAKGLVEKKRVPDIIENGQLQEAQMLWDECVNSSVVPSIQLLSSLMVTYAKKRHFDRISGILTQIRNRNFSWLPVAYSLAISCFGVEGQLHLMECTLSEMVSMGFKVDSRTANAYVIYYSAFGSLAEMEAAYGRLKKTRILLEEGGIRAMSYAYMRENKFYKLGEFLRDVGLGRRTVGNLMWNLLLLSYAVNFKMKSLQREFLTMLDAGFRPDITTFNLRALAFSKMNLFWDLHLSLEHMRHENVIPDLVTYGCVVDAYLDKRLGRNLDFALNKMINLDECPSIMTEPFVLEVMGKGEFHLSSEAFMEFNKQKNWTYRKLIGIYVKKRRRSNQIFWNY
;
A
#
# COMPACT_ATOMS: atom_id res chain seq x y z
N MET A 1 -1.81 5.57 2.93
CA MET A 1 -2.14 4.35 3.68
C MET A 1 -3.63 3.89 3.64
N PRO A 2 -4.51 4.34 2.72
CA PRO A 2 -5.80 3.65 2.48
C PRO A 2 -5.81 2.75 1.22
N THR A 3 -4.78 2.81 0.37
CA THR A 3 -4.74 2.17 -0.96
C THR A 3 -4.21 0.73 -0.98
N MET A 4 -3.63 0.23 0.12
CA MET A 4 -3.13 -1.16 0.17
C MET A 4 -4.21 -2.18 0.54
N ALA A 5 -5.27 -1.76 1.23
CA ALA A 5 -6.39 -2.64 1.57
C ALA A 5 -7.29 -2.97 0.36
N THR A 6 -7.33 -2.07 -0.64
CA THR A 6 -8.13 -2.25 -1.87
C THR A 6 -7.49 -3.23 -2.85
N ASN A 7 -6.15 -3.32 -2.89
CA ASN A 7 -5.44 -4.21 -3.82
C ASN A 7 -5.49 -5.69 -3.38
N ALA A 8 -5.65 -5.98 -2.08
CA ALA A 8 -5.87 -7.34 -1.59
C ALA A 8 -7.25 -7.89 -2.01
N MET A 9 -8.28 -7.04 -2.08
CA MET A 9 -9.61 -7.43 -2.59
C MET A 9 -9.60 -7.63 -4.12
N ALA A 10 -8.85 -6.81 -4.86
CA ALA A 10 -8.73 -6.95 -6.32
C ALA A 10 -8.00 -8.24 -6.74
N ALA A 11 -6.99 -8.67 -5.98
CA ALA A 11 -6.27 -9.92 -6.25
C ALA A 11 -7.12 -11.19 -5.95
N ALA A 12 -8.07 -11.10 -5.02
CA ALA A 12 -9.05 -12.18 -4.79
C ALA A 12 -10.18 -12.20 -5.84
N ALA A 13 -10.45 -11.06 -6.49
CA ALA A 13 -11.43 -10.98 -7.58
C ALA A 13 -10.92 -11.69 -8.87
N ALA A 14 -9.62 -11.67 -9.13
CA ALA A 14 -9.02 -12.20 -10.36
C ALA A 14 -8.96 -13.75 -10.46
N VAL A 15 -9.31 -14.50 -9.41
CA VAL A 15 -9.05 -15.96 -9.36
C VAL A 15 -10.21 -16.86 -9.81
N THR A 16 -11.45 -16.39 -10.00
CA THR A 16 -12.51 -17.29 -10.53
C THR A 16 -13.59 -16.56 -11.33
N GLY A 17 -13.59 -16.73 -12.65
CA GLY A 17 -14.70 -16.38 -13.54
C GLY A 17 -15.86 -17.38 -13.45
N GLY A 18 -16.36 -17.63 -12.24
CA GLY A 18 -17.48 -18.54 -11.96
C GLY A 18 -18.70 -17.80 -11.38
N GLN A 19 -19.87 -18.44 -11.46
CA GLN A 19 -21.11 -17.97 -10.82
C GLN A 19 -20.94 -18.02 -9.29
N ARG A 20 -20.93 -16.86 -8.63
CA ARG A 20 -20.78 -16.71 -7.17
C ARG A 20 -22.10 -16.42 -6.47
N THR A 21 -22.20 -16.74 -5.19
CA THR A 21 -23.35 -16.40 -4.33
C THR A 21 -23.05 -15.13 -3.53
N VAL A 22 -23.88 -14.09 -3.67
CA VAL A 22 -23.66 -12.78 -3.03
C VAL A 22 -24.80 -12.48 -2.08
N LEU A 23 -24.51 -12.41 -0.78
CA LEU A 23 -25.43 -11.96 0.25
C LEU A 23 -25.36 -10.43 0.36
N ILE A 24 -26.50 -9.77 0.13
CA ILE A 24 -26.64 -8.32 0.25
C ILE A 24 -27.68 -8.03 1.34
N THR A 25 -27.26 -7.29 2.36
CA THR A 25 -28.17 -6.83 3.40
C THR A 25 -28.80 -5.50 2.99
N GLY A 26 -30.09 -5.32 3.25
CA GLY A 26 -30.80 -4.07 2.94
C GLY A 26 -31.17 -3.88 1.46
N VAL A 27 -31.52 -4.95 0.73
CA VAL A 27 -31.86 -4.90 -0.72
C VAL A 27 -33.16 -4.15 -1.07
N SER A 28 -33.86 -3.62 -0.06
CA SER A 28 -35.19 -3.03 -0.24
C SER A 28 -35.21 -1.77 -1.14
N ARG A 29 -34.21 -0.88 -1.03
CA ARG A 29 -34.12 0.40 -1.75
C ARG A 29 -32.67 0.89 -1.87
N GLY A 30 -32.41 1.85 -2.76
CA GLY A 30 -31.13 2.55 -2.88
C GLY A 30 -29.99 1.69 -3.41
N LEU A 31 -28.78 1.88 -2.86
CA LEU A 31 -27.53 1.21 -3.28
C LEU A 31 -27.64 -0.33 -3.21
N GLY A 32 -28.21 -0.90 -2.14
CA GLY A 32 -28.35 -2.35 -2.00
C GLY A 32 -29.23 -2.98 -3.09
N ARG A 33 -30.32 -2.30 -3.49
CA ARG A 33 -31.18 -2.73 -4.60
C ARG A 33 -30.49 -2.65 -5.96
N ALA A 34 -29.76 -1.55 -6.20
CA ALA A 34 -28.99 -1.38 -7.43
C ALA A 34 -27.88 -2.43 -7.56
N LEU A 35 -27.17 -2.71 -6.46
CA LEU A 35 -26.13 -3.74 -6.39
C LEU A 35 -26.70 -5.13 -6.64
N ALA A 36 -27.85 -5.48 -6.06
CA ALA A 36 -28.53 -6.75 -6.30
C ALA A 36 -28.85 -6.96 -7.79
N LEU A 37 -29.41 -5.95 -8.45
CA LEU A 37 -29.73 -6.03 -9.88
C LEU A 37 -28.47 -6.14 -10.76
N GLU A 38 -27.42 -5.39 -10.43
CA GLU A 38 -26.16 -5.43 -11.18
C GLU A 38 -25.45 -6.78 -11.04
N MET A 39 -25.41 -7.36 -9.83
CA MET A 39 -24.81 -8.66 -9.60
C MET A 39 -25.61 -9.79 -10.28
N ALA A 40 -26.94 -9.70 -10.30
CA ALA A 40 -27.78 -10.63 -11.03
C ALA A 40 -27.57 -10.55 -12.55
N LYS A 41 -27.47 -9.34 -13.12
CA LYS A 41 -27.13 -9.14 -14.55
C LYS A 41 -25.79 -9.75 -14.95
N ARG A 42 -24.82 -9.77 -14.04
CA ARG A 42 -23.52 -10.41 -14.23
C ARG A 42 -23.56 -11.94 -14.07
N GLY A 43 -24.75 -12.51 -13.87
CA GLY A 43 -24.98 -13.94 -13.76
C GLY A 43 -24.75 -14.52 -12.36
N HIS A 44 -24.55 -13.69 -11.33
CA HIS A 44 -24.31 -14.17 -9.96
C HIS A 44 -25.61 -14.47 -9.20
N CYS A 45 -25.56 -15.44 -8.29
CA CYS A 45 -26.68 -15.80 -7.42
C CYS A 45 -26.81 -14.79 -6.27
N VAL A 46 -27.77 -13.88 -6.37
CA VAL A 46 -28.07 -12.93 -5.28
C VAL A 46 -28.91 -13.58 -4.17
N VAL A 47 -28.42 -13.46 -2.94
CA VAL A 47 -29.18 -13.65 -1.70
C VAL A 47 -29.44 -12.28 -1.09
N GLY A 48 -30.70 -11.92 -0.86
CA GLY A 48 -31.07 -10.58 -0.38
C GLY A 48 -31.89 -10.61 0.90
N CYS A 49 -31.57 -9.73 1.85
CA CYS A 49 -32.32 -9.59 3.11
C CYS A 49 -32.97 -8.20 3.23
N SER A 50 -34.23 -8.15 3.66
CA SER A 50 -34.99 -6.92 3.92
C SER A 50 -36.08 -7.15 4.94
N ARG A 51 -36.52 -6.09 5.64
CA ARG A 51 -37.66 -6.12 6.60
C ARG A 51 -39.04 -5.99 5.95
N SER A 52 -39.08 -5.65 4.66
CA SER A 52 -40.32 -5.34 3.94
C SER A 52 -40.52 -6.36 2.83
N GLN A 53 -41.53 -7.21 3.01
CA GLN A 53 -41.90 -8.27 2.07
C GLN A 53 -42.31 -7.70 0.71
N ASP A 54 -43.16 -6.68 0.68
CA ASP A 54 -43.65 -6.06 -0.57
C ASP A 54 -42.51 -5.57 -1.49
N LYS A 55 -41.43 -5.06 -0.88
CA LYS A 55 -40.25 -4.58 -1.63
C LYS A 55 -39.35 -5.71 -2.11
N LEU A 56 -39.32 -6.83 -1.39
CA LEU A 56 -38.63 -8.05 -1.80
C LEU A 56 -39.36 -8.69 -2.97
N ASP A 57 -40.68 -8.78 -2.92
CA ASP A 57 -41.49 -9.36 -4.00
C ASP A 57 -41.34 -8.54 -5.29
N SER A 58 -41.33 -7.20 -5.16
CA SER A 58 -40.99 -6.29 -6.27
C SER A 58 -39.56 -6.46 -6.79
N LEU A 59 -38.59 -6.80 -5.93
CA LEU A 59 -37.22 -7.07 -6.38
C LEU A 59 -37.15 -8.41 -7.11
N LEU A 60 -37.85 -9.43 -6.61
CA LEU A 60 -37.88 -10.78 -7.15
C LEU A 60 -38.42 -10.78 -8.58
N SER A 61 -39.50 -10.02 -8.86
CA SER A 61 -40.05 -9.90 -10.21
C SER A 61 -39.00 -9.34 -11.19
N HIS A 62 -38.30 -8.26 -10.83
CA HIS A 62 -37.25 -7.68 -11.69
C HIS A 62 -36.01 -8.59 -11.87
N LEU A 63 -35.68 -9.39 -10.87
CA LEU A 63 -34.59 -10.36 -10.96
C LEU A 63 -34.94 -11.53 -11.88
N ASN A 64 -36.20 -11.96 -11.88
CA ASN A 64 -36.69 -13.00 -12.79
C ASN A 64 -36.85 -12.48 -14.22
N ASP A 65 -37.24 -11.21 -14.41
CA ASP A 65 -37.34 -10.60 -15.75
C ASP A 65 -35.98 -10.51 -16.46
N SER A 66 -34.89 -10.32 -15.70
CA SER A 66 -33.53 -10.16 -16.23
C SER A 66 -32.78 -11.49 -16.50
N SER A 67 -33.30 -12.63 -16.03
CA SER A 67 -32.72 -13.97 -16.25
C SER A 67 -33.33 -14.73 -17.44
N SER A 68 -34.24 -14.10 -18.18
CA SER A 68 -35.00 -14.68 -19.31
C SER A 68 -34.21 -14.92 -20.61
N SER A 69 -32.88 -14.84 -20.59
CA SER A 69 -32.02 -15.10 -21.76
C SER A 69 -31.33 -16.48 -21.78
N SER A 70 -31.58 -17.35 -20.81
CA SER A 70 -31.12 -18.75 -20.86
C SER A 70 -32.25 -19.72 -20.51
N SER A 71 -32.76 -20.40 -21.54
CA SER A 71 -33.86 -21.36 -21.50
C SER A 71 -33.53 -22.66 -20.77
N SER A 72 -34.14 -22.89 -19.61
CA SER A 72 -34.64 -24.21 -19.21
C SER A 72 -35.54 -24.12 -17.98
N SER A 73 -36.76 -24.63 -18.16
CA SER A 73 -37.83 -24.80 -17.18
C SER A 73 -37.44 -25.67 -15.99
N SER A 74 -37.05 -25.04 -14.88
CA SER A 74 -37.21 -25.60 -13.54
C SER A 74 -37.55 -24.46 -12.57
N SER A 75 -38.57 -24.69 -11.75
CA SER A 75 -39.24 -23.74 -10.85
C SER A 75 -38.39 -23.34 -9.64
N ASN A 76 -37.13 -22.98 -9.84
CA ASN A 76 -36.24 -22.50 -8.79
C ASN A 76 -35.56 -21.23 -9.27
N SER A 77 -36.05 -20.08 -8.81
CA SER A 77 -35.36 -18.82 -9.05
C SER A 77 -33.91 -18.95 -8.57
N PRO A 78 -32.92 -18.53 -9.37
CA PRO A 78 -31.52 -18.58 -8.94
C PRO A 78 -31.26 -17.62 -7.77
N HIS A 79 -32.20 -16.75 -7.40
CA HIS A 79 -32.08 -15.78 -6.32
C HIS A 79 -32.91 -16.19 -5.09
N LEU A 80 -32.35 -15.97 -3.89
CA LEU A 80 -33.03 -16.24 -2.61
C LEU A 80 -33.26 -14.93 -1.87
N LEU A 81 -34.51 -14.61 -1.56
CA LEU A 81 -34.85 -13.42 -0.76
C LEU A 81 -35.46 -13.85 0.56
N PHE A 82 -34.97 -13.25 1.65
CA PHE A 82 -35.43 -13.53 3.00
C PHE A 82 -35.96 -12.25 3.65
N ASN A 83 -37.13 -12.36 4.26
CA ASN A 83 -37.68 -11.30 5.08
C ASN A 83 -37.11 -11.40 6.49
N VAL A 84 -36.01 -10.68 6.71
CA VAL A 84 -35.18 -10.80 7.92
C VAL A 84 -34.87 -9.42 8.44
N ASP A 85 -35.12 -9.21 9.74
CA ASP A 85 -34.58 -8.07 10.46
C ASP A 85 -33.18 -8.41 10.98
N VAL A 86 -32.18 -7.84 10.31
CA VAL A 86 -30.75 -8.00 10.62
C VAL A 86 -30.40 -7.54 12.04
N ARG A 87 -31.25 -6.74 12.70
CA ARG A 87 -31.04 -6.31 14.10
C ARG A 87 -31.36 -7.39 15.13
N LEU A 88 -32.11 -8.43 14.76
CA LEU A 88 -32.55 -9.48 15.66
C LEU A 88 -31.73 -10.75 15.43
N ASN A 89 -31.05 -11.23 16.47
CA ASN A 89 -30.22 -12.43 16.39
C ASN A 89 -31.03 -13.67 15.94
N SER A 90 -32.26 -13.86 16.42
CA SER A 90 -33.10 -15.00 16.04
C SER A 90 -33.39 -15.05 14.54
N SER A 91 -33.70 -13.91 13.92
CA SER A 91 -33.99 -13.82 12.49
C SER A 91 -32.75 -14.06 11.62
N VAL A 92 -31.57 -13.65 12.11
CA VAL A 92 -30.29 -13.94 11.46
C VAL A 92 -29.92 -15.44 11.58
N GLU A 93 -30.34 -16.12 12.65
CA GLU A 93 -30.13 -17.56 12.84
C GLU A 93 -30.98 -18.37 11.85
N GLU A 94 -32.25 -18.00 11.69
CA GLU A 94 -33.16 -18.60 10.71
C GLU A 94 -32.65 -18.40 9.28
N LEU A 95 -32.10 -17.22 8.97
CA LEU A 95 -31.42 -16.96 7.70
C LEU A 95 -30.25 -17.91 7.49
N ALA A 96 -29.38 -18.05 8.49
CA ALA A 96 -28.21 -18.91 8.41
C ALA A 96 -28.58 -20.37 8.18
N LYS A 97 -29.55 -20.89 8.96
CA LYS A 97 -30.10 -22.24 8.79
C LYS A 97 -30.67 -22.44 7.39
N GLY A 98 -31.52 -21.52 6.93
CA GLY A 98 -32.13 -21.61 5.60
C GLY A 98 -31.12 -21.55 4.44
N LEU A 99 -30.00 -20.86 4.61
CA LEU A 99 -28.91 -20.83 3.61
C LEU A 99 -28.08 -22.11 3.61
N VAL A 100 -27.82 -22.67 4.79
CA VAL A 100 -27.09 -23.92 4.96
C VAL A 100 -27.92 -25.11 4.48
N GLU A 101 -29.21 -25.18 4.80
CA GLU A 101 -30.15 -26.20 4.32
C GLU A 101 -30.24 -26.22 2.79
N LYS A 102 -30.30 -25.02 2.17
CA LYS A 102 -30.32 -24.87 0.70
C LYS A 102 -28.94 -25.05 0.05
N LYS A 103 -27.89 -25.35 0.83
CA LYS A 103 -26.49 -25.48 0.40
C LYS A 103 -25.97 -24.27 -0.39
N ARG A 104 -26.44 -23.05 -0.05
CA ARG A 104 -26.04 -21.80 -0.69
C ARG A 104 -25.34 -20.88 0.32
N VAL A 105 -24.13 -21.26 0.71
CA VAL A 105 -23.28 -20.40 1.55
C VAL A 105 -22.80 -19.22 0.70
N PRO A 106 -22.97 -17.97 1.16
CA PRO A 106 -22.53 -16.81 0.41
C PRO A 106 -21.01 -16.75 0.29
N ASP A 107 -20.53 -16.39 -0.89
CA ASP A 107 -19.13 -16.07 -1.16
C ASP A 107 -18.81 -14.65 -0.74
N ILE A 108 -19.75 -13.71 -0.90
CA ILE A 108 -19.55 -12.29 -0.59
C ILE A 108 -20.70 -11.83 0.31
N ILE A 109 -20.37 -11.15 1.41
CA ILE A 109 -21.35 -10.48 2.26
C ILE A 109 -21.12 -8.97 2.14
N GLU A 110 -21.95 -8.29 1.38
CA GLU A 110 -21.94 -6.83 1.18
C GLU A 110 -22.87 -6.17 2.23
N ASN A 111 -22.37 -5.14 2.91
CA ASN A 111 -23.02 -4.46 4.06
C ASN A 111 -23.28 -5.36 5.30
N GLY A 112 -22.68 -6.54 5.35
CA GLY A 112 -22.87 -7.49 6.45
C GLY A 112 -22.33 -6.99 7.78
N GLN A 113 -23.16 -7.05 8.81
CA GLN A 113 -22.71 -6.87 10.19
C GLN A 113 -21.96 -8.13 10.63
N LEU A 114 -20.92 -7.96 11.46
CA LEU A 114 -20.09 -9.07 12.00
C LEU A 114 -20.93 -10.24 12.53
N GLN A 115 -22.08 -9.93 13.13
CA GLN A 115 -23.00 -10.90 13.70
C GLN A 115 -23.55 -11.87 12.65
N GLU A 116 -23.92 -11.39 11.46
CA GLU A 116 -24.44 -12.25 10.39
C GLU A 116 -23.39 -13.21 9.87
N ALA A 117 -22.18 -12.70 9.62
CA ALA A 117 -21.07 -13.52 9.16
C ALA A 117 -20.67 -14.55 10.22
N GLN A 118 -20.73 -14.20 11.50
CA GLN A 118 -20.46 -15.12 12.60
C GLN A 118 -21.52 -16.22 12.71
N MET A 119 -22.80 -15.87 12.62
CA MET A 119 -23.89 -16.85 12.73
C MET A 119 -23.89 -17.82 11.55
N LEU A 120 -23.62 -17.32 10.35
CA LEU A 120 -23.38 -18.14 9.17
C LEU A 120 -22.18 -19.08 9.36
N TRP A 121 -21.10 -18.57 9.95
CA TRP A 121 -19.93 -19.36 10.25
C TRP A 121 -20.24 -20.48 11.26
N ASP A 122 -20.86 -20.15 12.38
CA ASP A 122 -21.22 -21.12 13.42
C ASP A 122 -22.16 -22.22 12.88
N GLU A 123 -23.15 -21.86 12.06
CA GLU A 123 -24.04 -22.83 11.41
C GLU A 123 -23.31 -23.69 10.37
N CYS A 124 -22.36 -23.13 9.61
CA CYS A 124 -21.52 -23.92 8.71
C CYS A 124 -20.61 -24.89 9.49
N VAL A 125 -20.08 -24.48 10.64
CA VAL A 125 -19.22 -25.33 11.49
C VAL A 125 -20.01 -26.47 12.13
N ASN A 126 -21.29 -26.25 12.45
CA ASN A 126 -22.17 -27.26 13.05
C ASN A 126 -22.79 -28.21 12.01
N SER A 127 -22.87 -27.80 10.74
CA SER A 127 -23.38 -28.61 9.64
C SER A 127 -22.27 -29.33 8.86
N SER A 128 -22.65 -30.08 7.81
CA SER A 128 -21.71 -30.73 6.89
C SER A 128 -21.33 -29.85 5.69
N VAL A 129 -21.74 -28.58 5.69
CA VAL A 129 -21.51 -27.66 4.57
C VAL A 129 -20.12 -27.06 4.68
N VAL A 130 -19.38 -27.07 3.58
CA VAL A 130 -18.03 -26.50 3.54
C VAL A 130 -18.15 -24.96 3.38
N PRO A 131 -17.64 -24.14 4.32
CA PRO A 131 -17.71 -22.67 4.24
C PRO A 131 -17.00 -22.12 2.99
N SER A 132 -17.24 -20.89 2.54
CA SER A 132 -16.42 -20.32 1.44
C SER A 132 -15.11 -19.69 1.97
N ILE A 133 -14.03 -19.72 1.18
CA ILE A 133 -12.74 -19.07 1.54
C ILE A 133 -12.92 -17.54 1.68
N GLN A 134 -13.77 -16.93 0.86
CA GLN A 134 -14.08 -15.51 0.97
C GLN A 134 -14.88 -15.17 2.24
N LEU A 135 -15.80 -16.04 2.69
CA LEU A 135 -16.47 -15.85 3.98
C LEU A 135 -15.46 -15.85 5.13
N LEU A 136 -14.53 -16.81 5.12
CA LEU A 136 -13.43 -16.87 6.09
C LEU A 136 -12.57 -15.60 6.03
N SER A 137 -12.17 -15.17 4.83
CA SER A 137 -11.40 -13.94 4.62
C SER A 137 -12.12 -12.70 5.14
N SER A 138 -13.40 -12.56 4.85
CA SER A 138 -14.21 -11.43 5.31
C SER A 138 -14.36 -11.44 6.83
N LEU A 139 -14.65 -12.60 7.42
CA LEU A 139 -14.82 -12.77 8.86
C LEU A 139 -13.53 -12.46 9.64
N MET A 140 -12.39 -13.00 9.21
CA MET A 140 -11.11 -12.74 9.90
C MET A 140 -10.68 -11.28 9.78
N VAL A 141 -10.83 -10.67 8.60
CA VAL A 141 -10.50 -9.24 8.40
C VAL A 141 -11.43 -8.35 9.23
N THR A 142 -12.71 -8.68 9.34
CA THR A 142 -13.65 -7.91 10.17
C THR A 142 -13.38 -8.07 11.67
N TYR A 143 -13.04 -9.28 12.15
CA TYR A 143 -12.60 -9.47 13.53
C TYR A 143 -11.28 -8.75 13.84
N ALA A 144 -10.34 -8.73 12.90
CA ALA A 144 -9.07 -8.03 13.05
C ALA A 144 -9.29 -6.53 13.25
N LYS A 145 -10.11 -5.90 12.39
CA LYS A 145 -10.49 -4.48 12.52
C LYS A 145 -11.18 -4.14 13.84
N LYS A 146 -11.94 -5.08 14.40
CA LYS A 146 -12.61 -4.94 15.70
C LYS A 146 -11.72 -5.35 16.89
N ARG A 147 -10.47 -5.78 16.63
CA ARG A 147 -9.50 -6.24 17.62
C ARG A 147 -9.96 -7.43 18.47
N HIS A 148 -10.83 -8.27 17.93
CA HIS A 148 -11.27 -9.51 18.57
C HIS A 148 -10.37 -10.68 18.14
N PHE A 149 -9.11 -10.67 18.61
CA PHE A 149 -8.10 -11.65 18.20
C PHE A 149 -8.39 -13.07 18.70
N ASP A 150 -9.03 -13.22 19.86
CA ASP A 150 -9.42 -14.52 20.41
C ASP A 150 -10.36 -15.29 19.48
N ARG A 151 -11.25 -14.56 18.78
CA ARG A 151 -12.17 -15.14 17.81
C ARG A 151 -11.46 -15.64 16.57
N ILE A 152 -10.40 -14.95 16.11
CA ILE A 152 -9.57 -15.39 14.99
C ILE A 152 -8.85 -16.70 15.34
N SER A 153 -8.27 -16.79 16.54
CA SER A 153 -7.66 -18.02 17.05
C SER A 153 -8.71 -19.15 17.22
N GLY A 154 -9.92 -18.81 17.67
CA GLY A 154 -11.06 -19.72 17.73
C GLY A 154 -11.41 -20.30 16.36
N ILE A 155 -11.46 -19.47 15.32
CA ILE A 155 -11.71 -19.91 13.94
C ILE A 155 -10.61 -20.86 13.46
N LEU A 156 -9.33 -20.57 13.73
CA LEU A 156 -8.23 -21.47 13.35
C LEU A 156 -8.35 -22.84 14.03
N THR A 157 -8.68 -22.87 15.33
CA THR A 157 -8.87 -24.12 16.06
C THR A 157 -10.07 -24.93 15.55
N GLN A 158 -11.17 -24.27 15.17
CA GLN A 158 -12.33 -24.91 14.54
C GLN A 158 -11.98 -25.53 13.17
N ILE A 159 -11.25 -24.79 12.32
CA ILE A 159 -10.81 -25.29 11.00
C ILE A 159 -9.88 -26.48 11.16
N ARG A 160 -8.97 -26.42 12.14
CA ARG A 160 -8.05 -27.49 12.48
C ARG A 160 -8.78 -28.76 12.88
N ASN A 161 -9.79 -28.68 13.75
CA ASN A 161 -10.52 -29.85 14.25
C ASN A 161 -11.32 -30.58 13.14
N ARG A 162 -11.67 -29.87 12.07
CA ARG A 162 -12.41 -30.43 10.92
C ARG A 162 -11.51 -30.82 9.75
N ASN A 163 -10.19 -30.62 9.85
CA ASN A 163 -9.18 -30.95 8.82
C ASN A 163 -9.53 -30.44 7.41
N PHE A 164 -9.82 -29.15 7.28
CA PHE A 164 -10.04 -28.56 5.96
C PHE A 164 -8.73 -28.42 5.17
N SER A 165 -8.79 -28.63 3.85
CA SER A 165 -7.65 -28.44 2.94
C SER A 165 -7.16 -26.99 2.85
N TRP A 166 -7.92 -26.03 3.39
CA TRP A 166 -7.60 -24.60 3.38
C TRP A 166 -6.80 -24.13 4.59
N LEU A 167 -6.37 -25.05 5.47
CA LEU A 167 -5.62 -24.70 6.67
C LEU A 167 -4.38 -23.81 6.40
N PRO A 168 -3.58 -24.01 5.32
CA PRO A 168 -2.50 -23.09 4.97
C PRO A 168 -2.99 -21.68 4.61
N VAL A 169 -4.14 -21.56 3.94
CA VAL A 169 -4.75 -20.27 3.56
C VAL A 169 -5.33 -19.56 4.78
N ALA A 170 -5.89 -20.31 5.73
CA ALA A 170 -6.38 -19.77 6.98
C ALA A 170 -5.24 -19.21 7.84
N TYR A 171 -4.10 -19.91 7.94
CA TYR A 171 -2.93 -19.41 8.66
C TYR A 171 -2.32 -18.16 8.00
N SER A 172 -2.14 -18.14 6.68
CA SER A 172 -1.59 -16.96 5.97
C SER A 172 -2.45 -15.71 6.17
N LEU A 173 -3.77 -15.90 6.12
CA LEU A 173 -4.75 -14.85 6.40
C LEU A 173 -4.70 -14.40 7.86
N ALA A 174 -4.58 -15.32 8.82
CA ALA A 174 -4.46 -14.99 10.25
C ALA A 174 -3.20 -14.16 10.53
N ILE A 175 -2.06 -14.59 10.00
CA ILE A 175 -0.77 -13.89 10.10
C ILE A 175 -0.93 -12.46 9.56
N SER A 176 -1.58 -12.31 8.39
CA SER A 176 -1.85 -10.99 7.81
C SER A 176 -2.77 -10.15 8.70
N CYS A 177 -3.83 -10.74 9.25
CA CYS A 177 -4.78 -10.06 10.13
C CYS A 177 -4.14 -9.57 11.43
N PHE A 178 -3.33 -10.42 12.09
CA PHE A 178 -2.61 -10.04 13.31
C PHE A 178 -1.53 -9.00 13.02
N GLY A 179 -0.83 -9.14 11.90
CA GLY A 179 0.23 -8.23 11.48
C GLY A 179 -0.26 -6.81 11.18
N VAL A 180 -1.40 -6.64 10.50
CA VAL A 180 -1.98 -5.32 10.20
C VAL A 180 -2.29 -4.52 11.46
N GLU A 181 -2.73 -5.19 12.52
CA GLU A 181 -3.07 -4.55 13.80
C GLU A 181 -1.87 -4.49 14.77
N GLY A 182 -0.68 -4.92 14.34
CA GLY A 182 0.55 -4.86 15.14
C GLY A 182 0.66 -5.91 16.25
N GLN A 183 -0.16 -6.97 16.24
CA GLN A 183 -0.09 -8.06 17.22
C GLN A 183 1.00 -9.07 16.86
N LEU A 184 2.26 -8.65 17.01
CA LEU A 184 3.43 -9.44 16.60
C LEU A 184 3.53 -10.79 17.33
N HIS A 185 3.18 -10.86 18.61
CA HIS A 185 3.22 -12.11 19.37
C HIS A 185 2.27 -13.17 18.80
N LEU A 186 1.00 -12.80 18.54
CA LEU A 186 0.02 -13.73 17.93
C LEU A 186 0.42 -14.13 16.51
N MET A 187 0.97 -13.18 15.75
CA MET A 187 1.52 -13.45 14.43
C MET A 187 2.66 -14.49 14.49
N GLU A 188 3.54 -14.37 15.47
CA GLU A 188 4.65 -15.30 15.69
C GLU A 188 4.19 -16.70 16.11
N CYS A 189 3.24 -16.77 17.05
CA CYS A 189 2.65 -18.04 17.47
C CYS A 189 1.97 -18.76 16.30
N THR A 190 1.20 -18.03 15.49
CA THR A 190 0.51 -18.63 14.33
C THR A 190 1.46 -19.06 13.22
N LEU A 191 2.52 -18.31 12.95
CA LEU A 191 3.57 -18.74 12.01
C LEU A 191 4.28 -20.00 12.53
N SER A 192 4.61 -20.04 13.82
CA SER A 192 5.28 -21.18 14.44
C SER A 192 4.40 -22.44 14.41
N GLU A 193 3.09 -22.29 14.64
CA GLU A 193 2.11 -23.36 14.52
C GLU A 193 1.98 -23.87 13.08
N MET A 194 1.90 -22.96 12.10
CA MET A 194 1.86 -23.32 10.68
C MET A 194 3.09 -24.15 10.27
N VAL A 195 4.28 -23.76 10.73
CA VAL A 195 5.54 -24.46 10.43
C VAL A 195 5.65 -25.79 11.17
N SER A 196 5.20 -25.89 12.43
CA SER A 196 5.25 -27.14 13.21
C SER A 196 4.33 -28.22 12.63
N MET A 197 3.24 -27.83 11.95
CA MET A 197 2.39 -28.73 11.18
C MET A 197 2.98 -29.14 9.82
N GLY A 198 4.18 -28.64 9.47
CA GLY A 198 4.86 -28.97 8.22
C GLY A 198 4.37 -28.20 6.99
N PHE A 199 3.53 -27.17 7.17
CA PHE A 199 3.10 -26.34 6.05
C PHE A 199 4.21 -25.36 5.64
N LYS A 200 4.43 -25.25 4.34
CA LYS A 200 5.38 -24.28 3.78
C LYS A 200 4.74 -22.89 3.77
N VAL A 201 5.50 -21.91 4.25
CA VAL A 201 5.12 -20.50 4.17
C VAL A 201 5.29 -20.04 2.73
N ASP A 202 4.27 -19.42 2.17
CA ASP A 202 4.28 -18.86 0.83
C ASP A 202 4.98 -17.49 0.78
N SER A 203 5.40 -17.07 -0.43
CA SER A 203 6.13 -15.81 -0.64
C SER A 203 5.38 -14.61 -0.09
N ARG A 204 4.06 -14.55 -0.28
CA ARG A 204 3.22 -13.42 0.15
C ARG A 204 3.21 -13.29 1.66
N THR A 205 2.94 -14.37 2.39
CA THR A 205 2.91 -14.36 3.86
C THR A 205 4.28 -14.05 4.44
N ALA A 206 5.35 -14.61 3.89
CA ALA A 206 6.71 -14.33 4.34
C ALA A 206 7.09 -12.85 4.15
N ASN A 207 6.76 -12.26 3.00
CA ASN A 207 6.98 -10.83 2.75
C ASN A 207 6.13 -9.93 3.66
N ALA A 208 4.85 -10.26 3.82
CA ALA A 208 3.95 -9.55 4.73
C ALA A 208 4.47 -9.56 6.17
N TYR A 209 4.92 -10.73 6.64
CA TYR A 209 5.53 -10.91 7.95
C TYR A 209 6.70 -9.93 8.19
N VAL A 210 7.64 -9.80 7.24
CA VAL A 210 8.73 -8.81 7.35
C VAL A 210 8.20 -7.38 7.37
N ILE A 211 7.23 -7.05 6.51
CA ILE A 211 6.61 -5.71 6.48
C ILE A 211 6.00 -5.35 7.84
N TYR A 212 5.28 -6.27 8.48
CA TYR A 212 4.65 -6.03 9.78
C TYR A 212 5.70 -5.83 10.89
N TYR A 213 6.77 -6.63 10.90
CA TYR A 213 7.88 -6.39 11.82
C TYR A 213 8.59 -5.06 11.58
N SER A 214 8.74 -4.62 10.33
CA SER A 214 9.31 -3.30 10.02
C SER A 214 8.42 -2.14 10.48
N ALA A 215 7.10 -2.33 10.51
CA ALA A 215 6.15 -1.30 10.91
C ALA A 215 6.01 -1.18 12.42
N PHE A 216 5.93 -2.31 13.13
CA PHE A 216 5.54 -2.37 14.55
C PHE A 216 6.62 -2.91 15.49
N GLY A 217 7.61 -3.63 14.97
CA GLY A 217 8.66 -4.28 15.78
C GLY A 217 9.87 -3.38 16.00
N SER A 218 10.76 -3.82 16.91
CA SER A 218 12.10 -3.24 17.04
C SER A 218 12.98 -3.61 15.84
N LEU A 219 14.05 -2.84 15.59
CA LEU A 219 15.00 -3.18 14.51
C LEU A 219 15.59 -4.59 14.66
N ALA A 220 15.85 -5.06 15.89
CA ALA A 220 16.41 -6.38 16.13
C ALA A 220 15.43 -7.50 15.74
N GLU A 221 14.15 -7.35 16.09
CA GLU A 221 13.10 -8.29 15.71
C GLU A 221 12.87 -8.30 14.20
N MET A 222 12.92 -7.12 13.57
CA MET A 222 12.84 -6.98 12.11
C MET A 222 14.02 -7.66 11.39
N GLU A 223 15.25 -7.46 11.87
CA GLU A 223 16.45 -8.12 11.34
C GLU A 223 16.35 -9.65 11.50
N ALA A 224 15.83 -10.12 12.64
CA ALA A 224 15.59 -11.55 12.89
C ALA A 224 14.51 -12.12 11.95
N ALA A 225 13.43 -11.39 11.71
CA ALA A 225 12.37 -11.75 10.78
C ALA A 225 12.90 -11.89 9.34
N TYR A 226 13.70 -10.93 8.88
CA TYR A 226 14.37 -11.00 7.58
C TYR A 226 15.35 -12.18 7.50
N GLY A 227 16.13 -12.42 8.57
CA GLY A 227 17.03 -13.56 8.66
C GLY A 227 16.32 -14.92 8.51
N ARG A 228 15.10 -15.05 9.05
CA ARG A 228 14.26 -16.25 8.87
C ARG A 228 13.76 -16.39 7.44
N LEU A 229 13.30 -15.31 6.83
CA LEU A 229 12.88 -15.29 5.43
C LEU A 229 14.03 -15.67 4.48
N LYS A 230 15.25 -15.20 4.78
CA LYS A 230 16.44 -15.57 4.02
C LYS A 230 16.75 -17.08 4.10
N LYS A 231 16.60 -17.69 5.28
CA LYS A 231 16.80 -19.14 5.46
C LYS A 231 15.81 -19.99 4.66
N THR A 232 14.58 -19.50 4.45
CA THR A 232 13.57 -20.19 3.63
C THR A 232 13.78 -19.99 2.12
N ARG A 233 14.82 -19.23 1.71
CA ARG A 233 15.17 -18.91 0.32
C ARG A 233 14.07 -18.15 -0.44
N ILE A 234 13.17 -17.48 0.28
CA ILE A 234 12.18 -16.58 -0.29
C ILE A 234 12.85 -15.22 -0.52
N LEU A 235 12.59 -14.60 -1.66
CA LEU A 235 13.12 -13.27 -1.97
C LEU A 235 12.23 -12.19 -1.35
N LEU A 236 12.88 -11.18 -0.76
CA LEU A 236 12.19 -10.00 -0.26
C LEU A 236 11.71 -9.13 -1.44
N GLU A 237 10.43 -8.82 -1.50
CA GLU A 237 9.80 -8.00 -2.54
C GLU A 237 9.99 -6.50 -2.28
N GLU A 238 9.63 -5.66 -3.26
CA GLU A 238 9.78 -4.19 -3.19
C GLU A 238 9.17 -3.60 -1.90
N GLY A 239 7.97 -4.06 -1.53
CA GLY A 239 7.27 -3.59 -0.32
C GLY A 239 8.04 -3.89 0.96
N GLY A 240 8.64 -5.08 1.06
CA GLY A 240 9.48 -5.48 2.20
C GLY A 240 10.78 -4.69 2.26
N ILE A 241 11.44 -4.48 1.11
CA ILE A 241 12.66 -3.66 1.02
C ILE A 241 12.37 -2.24 1.48
N ARG A 242 11.28 -1.64 1.00
CA ARG A 242 10.88 -0.28 1.36
C ARG A 242 10.54 -0.19 2.85
N ALA A 243 9.77 -1.13 3.40
CA ALA A 243 9.39 -1.14 4.81
C ALA A 243 10.61 -1.23 5.74
N MET A 244 11.51 -2.19 5.49
CA MET A 244 12.75 -2.32 6.27
C MET A 244 13.64 -1.08 6.13
N SER A 245 13.73 -0.51 4.92
CA SER A 245 14.54 0.67 4.69
C SER A 245 14.02 1.87 5.47
N TYR A 246 12.71 2.09 5.51
CA TYR A 246 12.09 3.13 6.33
C TYR A 246 12.34 2.92 7.82
N ALA A 247 12.29 1.67 8.31
CA ALA A 247 12.61 1.37 9.71
C ALA A 247 14.06 1.79 10.06
N TYR A 248 15.03 1.46 9.21
CA TYR A 248 16.42 1.92 9.40
C TYR A 248 16.57 3.44 9.33
N MET A 249 15.83 4.11 8.43
CA MET A 249 15.86 5.57 8.30
C MET A 249 15.31 6.26 9.55
N ARG A 250 14.18 5.78 10.09
CA ARG A 250 13.55 6.34 11.29
C ARG A 250 14.49 6.29 12.51
N GLU A 251 15.31 5.25 12.62
CA GLU A 251 16.31 5.11 13.69
C GLU A 251 17.70 5.65 13.32
N ASN A 252 17.84 6.32 12.17
CA ASN A 252 19.09 6.87 11.65
C ASN A 252 20.23 5.83 11.51
N LYS A 253 19.91 4.55 11.27
CA LYS A 253 20.87 3.45 11.13
C LYS A 253 21.27 3.22 9.67
N PHE A 254 21.80 4.26 9.02
CA PHE A 254 22.14 4.22 7.58
C PHE A 254 23.26 3.23 7.22
N TYR A 255 24.20 2.94 8.13
CA TYR A 255 25.23 1.94 7.89
C TYR A 255 24.61 0.54 7.71
N LYS A 256 23.71 0.16 8.64
CA LYS A 256 22.95 -1.09 8.58
C LYS A 256 22.04 -1.16 7.35
N LEU A 257 21.42 -0.03 6.97
CA LEU A 257 20.66 0.07 5.71
C LEU A 257 21.51 -0.34 4.51
N GLY A 258 22.74 0.19 4.39
CA GLY A 258 23.64 -0.17 3.30
C GLY A 258 24.05 -1.65 3.31
N GLU A 259 24.29 -2.23 4.49
CA GLU A 259 24.58 -3.67 4.62
C GLU A 259 23.38 -4.53 4.21
N PHE A 260 22.18 -4.18 4.67
CA PHE A 260 20.94 -4.84 4.30
C PHE A 260 20.70 -4.82 2.78
N LEU A 261 20.88 -3.68 2.12
CA LEU A 261 20.68 -3.56 0.66
C LEU A 261 21.69 -4.40 -0.14
N ARG A 262 22.94 -4.45 0.33
CA ARG A 262 23.96 -5.36 -0.25
C ARG A 262 23.60 -6.82 -0.05
N ASP A 263 23.06 -7.17 1.11
CA ASP A 263 22.64 -8.53 1.44
C ASP A 263 21.43 -9.00 0.60
N VAL A 264 20.46 -8.11 0.36
CA VAL A 264 19.30 -8.37 -0.53
C VAL A 264 19.73 -8.51 -2.00
N GLY A 265 20.81 -7.82 -2.38
CA GLY A 265 21.43 -7.87 -3.70
C GLY A 265 20.99 -6.73 -4.62
N LEU A 266 21.94 -5.85 -4.95
CA LEU A 266 21.69 -4.60 -5.71
C LEU A 266 21.36 -4.81 -7.20
N GLY A 267 21.64 -5.99 -7.76
CA GLY A 267 21.44 -6.29 -9.18
C GLY A 267 20.00 -6.59 -9.61
N ARG A 268 19.01 -6.47 -8.73
CA ARG A 268 17.62 -6.88 -9.02
C ARG A 268 16.88 -5.80 -9.81
N ARG A 269 16.78 -5.99 -11.12
CA ARG A 269 16.07 -5.06 -12.02
C ARG A 269 14.55 -4.97 -11.79
N THR A 270 13.97 -5.97 -11.12
CA THR A 270 12.52 -6.01 -10.84
C THR A 270 12.03 -4.86 -9.95
N VAL A 271 12.93 -4.26 -9.14
CA VAL A 271 12.60 -3.13 -8.25
C VAL A 271 13.14 -1.80 -8.78
N GLY A 272 13.51 -1.75 -10.06
CA GLY A 272 14.08 -0.57 -10.71
C GLY A 272 15.31 -0.04 -9.99
N ASN A 273 15.36 1.28 -9.80
CA ASN A 273 16.48 1.98 -9.15
C ASN A 273 16.33 2.10 -7.63
N LEU A 274 15.26 1.55 -7.02
CA LEU A 274 14.94 1.76 -5.60
C LEU A 274 16.13 1.43 -4.69
N MET A 275 16.72 0.25 -4.84
CA MET A 275 17.82 -0.19 -3.95
C MET A 275 19.07 0.66 -4.10
N TRP A 276 19.42 1.05 -5.34
CA TRP A 276 20.53 1.95 -5.59
C TRP A 276 20.28 3.33 -5.00
N ASN A 277 19.08 3.89 -5.19
CA ASN A 277 18.70 5.17 -4.61
C ASN A 277 18.74 5.15 -3.07
N LEU A 278 18.25 4.08 -2.43
CA LEU A 278 18.34 3.90 -0.98
C LEU A 278 19.79 3.75 -0.49
N LEU A 279 20.64 3.05 -1.24
CA LEU A 279 22.05 2.90 -0.93
C LEU A 279 22.77 4.26 -1.03
N LEU A 280 22.55 5.00 -2.12
CA LEU A 280 23.11 6.34 -2.31
C LEU A 280 22.63 7.29 -1.22
N LEU A 281 21.36 7.24 -0.81
CA LEU A 281 20.84 8.00 0.33
C LEU A 281 21.65 7.72 1.60
N SER A 282 21.96 6.46 1.89
CA SER A 282 22.74 6.09 3.09
C SER A 282 24.11 6.77 3.18
N TYR A 283 24.72 7.07 2.02
CA TYR A 283 25.98 7.81 1.93
C TYR A 283 25.78 9.33 1.86
N ALA A 284 24.73 9.80 1.18
CA ALA A 284 24.37 11.20 1.06
C ALA A 284 24.10 11.85 2.42
N VAL A 285 23.31 11.18 3.27
CA VAL A 285 22.92 11.66 4.61
C VAL A 285 24.11 11.77 5.56
N ASN A 286 25.03 10.80 5.48
CA ASN A 286 26.25 10.78 6.29
C ASN A 286 27.39 11.62 5.67
N PHE A 287 27.11 12.32 4.59
CA PHE A 287 28.05 13.13 3.83
C PHE A 287 29.34 12.41 3.41
N LYS A 288 29.25 11.10 3.15
CA LYS A 288 30.37 10.28 2.66
C LYS A 288 30.54 10.43 1.15
N MET A 289 30.95 11.62 0.69
CA MET A 289 30.93 12.00 -0.74
C MET A 289 31.75 11.08 -1.65
N LYS A 290 32.96 10.67 -1.21
CA LYS A 290 33.80 9.73 -1.98
C LYS A 290 33.10 8.38 -2.17
N SER A 291 32.44 7.88 -1.13
CA SER A 291 31.65 6.64 -1.20
C SER A 291 30.42 6.82 -2.07
N LEU A 292 29.71 7.94 -1.93
CA LEU A 292 28.55 8.27 -2.76
C LEU A 292 28.91 8.26 -4.25
N GLN A 293 30.01 8.91 -4.63
CA GLN A 293 30.49 8.93 -6.01
C GLN A 293 30.91 7.55 -6.50
N ARG A 294 31.63 6.78 -5.68
CA ARG A 294 32.03 5.42 -6.02
C ARG A 294 30.82 4.53 -6.29
N GLU A 295 29.85 4.49 -5.37
CA GLU A 295 28.66 3.65 -5.53
C GLU A 295 27.79 4.11 -6.70
N PHE A 296 27.77 5.41 -7.01
CA PHE A 296 27.11 5.90 -8.22
C PHE A 296 27.78 5.34 -9.49
N LEU A 297 29.11 5.28 -9.55
CA LEU A 297 29.81 4.64 -10.67
C LEU A 297 29.53 3.13 -10.70
N THR A 298 29.54 2.45 -9.55
CA THR A 298 29.17 1.02 -9.47
C THR A 298 27.75 0.76 -10.00
N MET A 299 26.80 1.66 -9.75
CA MET A 299 25.44 1.58 -10.30
C MET A 299 25.45 1.62 -11.84
N LEU A 300 26.24 2.53 -12.43
CA LEU A 300 26.40 2.65 -13.88
C LEU A 300 27.07 1.41 -14.47
N ASP A 301 28.14 0.92 -13.86
CA ASP A 301 28.88 -0.27 -14.28
C ASP A 301 28.00 -1.52 -14.22
N ALA A 302 27.06 -1.59 -13.27
CA ALA A 302 26.03 -2.62 -13.19
C ALA A 302 24.92 -2.50 -14.27
N GLY A 303 24.98 -1.46 -15.10
CA GLY A 303 24.05 -1.21 -16.20
C GLY A 303 22.72 -0.58 -15.79
N PHE A 304 22.65 0.06 -14.62
CA PHE A 304 21.46 0.82 -14.20
C PHE A 304 21.55 2.26 -14.70
N ARG A 305 20.44 2.77 -15.25
CA ARG A 305 20.34 4.17 -15.69
C ARG A 305 19.88 5.05 -14.53
N PRO A 306 20.62 6.11 -14.15
CA PRO A 306 20.20 7.03 -13.12
C PRO A 306 18.87 7.69 -13.43
N ASP A 307 18.01 7.84 -12.43
CA ASP A 307 16.76 8.58 -12.54
C ASP A 307 16.85 9.94 -11.82
N ILE A 308 15.75 10.68 -11.84
CA ILE A 308 15.62 11.97 -11.16
C ILE A 308 15.96 11.87 -9.66
N THR A 309 15.56 10.78 -9.00
CA THR A 309 15.85 10.55 -7.58
C THR A 309 17.34 10.30 -7.36
N THR A 310 17.99 9.52 -8.23
CA THR A 310 19.44 9.29 -8.20
C THR A 310 20.22 10.60 -8.28
N PHE A 311 19.86 11.46 -9.24
CA PHE A 311 20.54 12.74 -9.41
C PHE A 311 20.20 13.73 -8.29
N ASN A 312 18.96 13.76 -7.80
CA ASN A 312 18.57 14.66 -6.71
C ASN A 312 19.20 14.29 -5.37
N LEU A 313 19.44 13.00 -5.10
CA LEU A 313 20.24 12.56 -3.96
C LEU A 313 21.65 13.16 -3.99
N ARG A 314 22.30 13.08 -5.16
CA ARG A 314 23.63 13.68 -5.39
C ARG A 314 23.57 15.21 -5.27
N ALA A 315 22.62 15.85 -5.93
CA ALA A 315 22.47 17.30 -5.94
C ALA A 315 22.21 17.86 -4.53
N LEU A 316 21.34 17.22 -3.73
CA LEU A 316 21.09 17.59 -2.33
C LEU A 316 22.35 17.46 -1.49
N ALA A 317 23.07 16.34 -1.62
CA ALA A 317 24.30 16.10 -0.88
C ALA A 317 25.38 17.15 -1.21
N PHE A 318 25.61 17.43 -2.50
CA PHE A 318 26.59 18.41 -2.95
C PHE A 318 26.17 19.85 -2.62
N SER A 319 24.89 20.17 -2.72
CA SER A 319 24.33 21.47 -2.34
C SER A 319 24.58 21.77 -0.86
N LYS A 320 24.20 20.85 0.04
CA LYS A 320 24.41 21.01 1.48
C LYS A 320 25.87 21.09 1.89
N MET A 321 26.74 20.37 1.17
CA MET A 321 28.20 20.42 1.39
C MET A 321 28.90 21.54 0.63
N ASN A 322 28.17 22.36 -0.13
CA ASN A 322 28.70 23.46 -0.94
C ASN A 322 29.75 23.03 -1.98
N LEU A 323 29.64 21.81 -2.48
CA LEU A 323 30.49 21.26 -3.53
C LEU A 323 29.95 21.66 -4.90
N PHE A 324 30.12 22.93 -5.27
CA PHE A 324 29.55 23.49 -6.51
C PHE A 324 30.03 22.79 -7.78
N TRP A 325 31.31 22.39 -7.83
CA TRP A 325 31.85 21.66 -8.98
C TRP A 325 31.12 20.34 -9.19
N ASP A 326 31.00 19.52 -8.14
CA ASP A 326 30.30 18.24 -8.19
C ASP A 326 28.80 18.41 -8.47
N LEU A 327 28.18 19.47 -7.92
CA LEU A 327 26.79 19.81 -8.20
C LEU A 327 26.58 20.11 -9.69
N HIS A 328 27.37 21.02 -10.28
CA HIS A 328 27.27 21.35 -11.71
C HIS A 328 27.58 20.17 -12.62
N LEU A 329 28.59 19.38 -12.28
CA LEU A 329 28.91 18.15 -13.03
C LEU A 329 27.74 17.15 -12.98
N SER A 330 27.04 17.07 -11.86
CA SER A 330 25.86 16.21 -11.73
C SER A 330 24.68 16.71 -12.56
N LEU A 331 24.47 18.02 -12.65
CA LEU A 331 23.44 18.62 -13.51
C LEU A 331 23.75 18.46 -15.00
N GLU A 332 25.02 18.57 -15.37
CA GLU A 332 25.48 18.33 -16.73
C GLU A 332 25.24 16.86 -17.14
N HIS A 333 25.57 15.92 -16.25
CA HIS A 333 25.28 14.51 -16.47
C HIS A 333 23.77 14.24 -16.55
N MET A 334 22.97 14.85 -15.67
CA MET A 334 21.50 14.76 -15.74
C MET A 334 20.97 15.19 -17.11
N ARG A 335 21.53 16.27 -17.67
CA ARG A 335 21.20 16.75 -19.03
C ARG A 335 21.58 15.74 -20.10
N HIS A 336 22.79 15.19 -20.05
CA HIS A 336 23.24 14.19 -21.03
C HIS A 336 22.37 12.92 -21.03
N GLU A 337 21.88 12.50 -19.86
CA GLU A 337 20.96 11.36 -19.72
C GLU A 337 19.50 11.72 -20.02
N ASN A 338 19.21 12.97 -20.42
CA ASN A 338 17.87 13.50 -20.67
C ASN A 338 16.90 13.34 -19.48
N VAL A 339 17.43 13.44 -18.26
CA VAL A 339 16.61 13.44 -17.04
C VAL A 339 16.14 14.87 -16.78
N ILE A 340 14.83 15.06 -16.66
CA ILE A 340 14.22 16.40 -16.52
C ILE A 340 14.34 16.86 -15.06
N PRO A 341 14.94 18.03 -14.78
CA PRO A 341 15.02 18.60 -13.43
C PRO A 341 13.63 18.85 -12.83
N ASP A 342 13.46 18.53 -11.55
CA ASP A 342 12.22 18.78 -10.82
C ASP A 342 12.39 19.89 -9.77
N LEU A 343 11.35 20.18 -8.98
CA LEU A 343 11.42 21.24 -7.95
C LEU A 343 12.55 21.02 -6.94
N VAL A 344 12.88 19.77 -6.62
CA VAL A 344 13.97 19.42 -5.71
C VAL A 344 15.31 19.79 -6.34
N THR A 345 15.50 19.49 -7.63
CA THR A 345 16.73 19.85 -8.37
C THR A 345 16.95 21.36 -8.37
N TYR A 346 15.93 22.14 -8.72
CA TYR A 346 16.00 23.60 -8.69
C TYR A 346 16.26 24.14 -7.29
N GLY A 347 15.62 23.57 -6.26
CA GLY A 347 15.88 23.92 -4.87
C GLY A 347 17.32 23.72 -4.46
N CYS A 348 17.94 22.59 -4.84
CA CYS A 348 19.36 22.33 -4.54
C CYS A 348 20.27 23.45 -5.06
N VAL A 349 20.04 23.94 -6.27
CA VAL A 349 20.85 24.99 -6.89
C VAL A 349 20.57 26.35 -6.26
N VAL A 350 19.29 26.71 -6.13
CA VAL A 350 18.88 28.01 -5.60
C VAL A 350 19.35 28.18 -4.16
N ASP A 351 19.13 27.17 -3.31
CA ASP A 351 19.53 27.23 -1.91
C ASP A 351 21.06 27.29 -1.77
N ALA A 352 21.82 26.43 -2.47
CA ALA A 352 23.29 26.47 -2.44
C ALA A 352 23.86 27.85 -2.79
N TYR A 353 23.38 28.45 -3.88
CA TYR A 353 23.87 29.76 -4.34
C TYR A 353 23.49 30.90 -3.40
N LEU A 354 22.26 30.89 -2.86
CA LEU A 354 21.79 31.96 -2.00
C LEU A 354 22.36 31.86 -0.58
N ASP A 355 22.59 30.65 -0.07
CA ASP A 355 23.25 30.41 1.22
C ASP A 355 24.67 30.96 1.25
N LYS A 356 25.38 30.90 0.12
CA LYS A 356 26.74 31.46 -0.05
C LYS A 356 26.78 32.90 -0.54
N ARG A 357 25.63 33.60 -0.57
CA ARG A 357 25.51 34.98 -1.08
C ARG A 357 26.00 35.14 -2.54
N LEU A 358 26.02 34.04 -3.30
CA LEU A 358 26.38 34.00 -4.73
C LEU A 358 25.17 34.27 -5.64
N GLY A 359 24.13 34.93 -5.13
CA GLY A 359 22.87 35.16 -5.87
C GLY A 359 23.02 35.97 -7.17
N ARG A 360 24.15 36.66 -7.40
CA ARG A 360 24.46 37.30 -8.70
C ARG A 360 24.83 36.28 -9.79
N ASN A 361 25.39 35.14 -9.40
CA ASN A 361 25.81 34.08 -10.31
C ASN A 361 24.71 33.02 -10.51
N LEU A 362 23.59 33.13 -9.79
CA LEU A 362 22.49 32.18 -9.86
C LEU A 362 21.88 32.13 -11.26
N ASP A 363 21.70 33.28 -11.93
CA ASP A 363 21.14 33.32 -13.28
C ASP A 363 22.01 32.55 -14.28
N PHE A 364 23.35 32.59 -14.14
CA PHE A 364 24.25 31.80 -14.96
C PHE A 364 24.09 30.29 -14.75
N ALA A 365 23.90 29.86 -13.50
CA ALA A 365 23.63 28.46 -13.18
C ALA A 365 22.27 28.00 -13.73
N LEU A 366 21.23 28.81 -13.54
CA LEU A 366 19.86 28.49 -13.98
C LEU A 366 19.75 28.45 -15.50
N ASN A 367 20.45 29.32 -16.23
CA ASN A 367 20.42 29.30 -17.69
C ASN A 367 21.03 28.02 -18.30
N LYS A 368 21.81 27.26 -17.54
CA LYS A 368 22.31 25.93 -17.95
C LYS A 368 21.31 24.81 -17.69
N MET A 369 20.30 25.06 -16.85
CA MET A 369 19.22 24.12 -16.56
C MET A 369 18.13 24.23 -17.62
N ILE A 370 17.55 23.09 -17.98
CA ILE A 370 16.50 22.98 -19.00
C ILE A 370 15.13 23.20 -18.33
N ASN A 371 14.17 23.77 -19.06
CA ASN A 371 12.75 23.87 -18.65
C ASN A 371 12.42 24.86 -17.51
N LEU A 372 13.11 26.00 -17.42
CA LEU A 372 12.79 27.06 -16.44
C LEU A 372 11.36 27.61 -16.52
N ASP A 373 10.73 27.51 -17.69
CA ASP A 373 9.39 28.04 -17.95
C ASP A 373 8.29 26.96 -17.84
N GLU A 374 8.64 25.73 -17.46
CA GLU A 374 7.67 24.67 -17.18
C GLU A 374 7.05 24.76 -15.77
N CYS A 375 5.93 24.06 -15.61
CA CYS A 375 5.21 23.94 -14.35
C CYS A 375 6.00 23.10 -13.33
N PRO A 376 6.10 23.56 -12.07
CA PRO A 376 6.78 22.81 -11.02
C PRO A 376 6.14 21.44 -10.78
N SER A 377 6.95 20.40 -10.85
CA SER A 377 6.59 19.03 -10.46
C SER A 377 7.60 18.47 -9.44
N ILE A 378 7.18 17.47 -8.69
CA ILE A 378 8.03 16.70 -7.77
C ILE A 378 7.88 15.23 -8.17
N MET A 379 8.93 14.69 -8.80
CA MET A 379 9.01 13.28 -9.18
C MET A 379 10.00 12.51 -8.28
N THR A 380 10.80 13.24 -7.49
CA THR A 380 11.70 12.67 -6.49
C THR A 380 10.94 11.82 -5.47
N GLU A 381 11.49 10.64 -5.17
CA GLU A 381 10.92 9.74 -4.17
C GLU A 381 10.77 10.41 -2.78
N PRO A 382 9.62 10.24 -2.09
CA PRO A 382 9.34 10.93 -0.83
C PRO A 382 10.36 10.69 0.29
N PHE A 383 10.96 9.49 0.34
CA PHE A 383 11.95 9.15 1.38
C PHE A 383 13.18 10.06 1.35
N VAL A 384 13.52 10.63 0.18
CA VAL A 384 14.65 11.56 0.06
C VAL A 384 14.36 12.83 0.83
N LEU A 385 13.16 13.40 0.66
CA LEU A 385 12.75 14.63 1.34
C LEU A 385 12.47 14.41 2.83
N GLU A 386 12.00 13.23 3.22
CA GLU A 386 11.79 12.85 4.61
C GLU A 386 13.11 12.81 5.40
N VAL A 387 14.15 12.22 4.81
CA VAL A 387 15.44 12.01 5.49
C VAL A 387 16.38 13.21 5.33
N MET A 388 16.53 13.73 4.11
CA MET A 388 17.42 14.86 3.85
C MET A 388 16.76 16.19 4.23
N GLY A 389 15.43 16.24 4.41
CA GLY A 389 14.70 17.48 4.63
C GLY A 389 14.52 18.30 3.35
N LYS A 390 13.48 19.14 3.33
CA LYS A 390 13.22 20.09 2.26
C LYS A 390 14.08 21.34 2.43
N GLY A 391 14.55 21.90 1.31
CA GLY A 391 15.25 23.18 1.29
C GLY A 391 14.29 24.38 1.47
N GLU A 392 14.85 25.54 1.80
CA GLU A 392 14.08 26.78 2.02
C GLU A 392 13.32 27.23 0.78
N PHE A 393 13.93 27.09 -0.40
CA PHE A 393 13.27 27.36 -1.67
C PHE A 393 12.09 26.41 -1.90
N HIS A 394 12.25 25.12 -1.60
CA HIS A 394 11.20 24.13 -1.75
C HIS A 394 10.01 24.46 -0.85
N LEU A 395 10.25 24.67 0.45
CA LEU A 395 9.22 25.01 1.44
C LEU A 395 8.48 26.30 1.05
N SER A 396 9.22 27.32 0.63
CA SER A 396 8.62 28.57 0.15
C SER A 396 7.76 28.36 -1.09
N SER A 397 8.20 27.50 -2.01
CA SER A 397 7.49 27.20 -3.25
C SER A 397 6.18 26.46 -3.00
N GLU A 398 6.18 25.48 -2.09
CA GLU A 398 4.94 24.79 -1.67
C GLU A 398 3.94 25.79 -1.08
N ALA A 399 4.37 26.66 -0.16
CA ALA A 399 3.51 27.68 0.43
C ALA A 399 2.94 28.66 -0.62
N PHE A 400 3.74 29.07 -1.61
CA PHE A 400 3.26 29.95 -2.67
C PHE A 400 2.22 29.27 -3.58
N MET A 401 2.46 28.01 -3.94
CA MET A 401 1.55 27.24 -4.78
C MET A 401 0.23 26.94 -4.05
N GLU A 402 0.27 26.67 -2.75
CA GLU A 402 -0.92 26.50 -1.92
C GLU A 402 -1.75 27.78 -1.78
N PHE A 403 -1.09 28.92 -1.58
CA PHE A 403 -1.75 30.21 -1.42
C PHE A 403 -2.47 30.67 -2.70
N ASN A 404 -1.94 30.38 -3.88
CA ASN A 404 -2.55 30.80 -5.15
C ASN A 404 -2.58 29.68 -6.19
N LYS A 405 -3.59 28.81 -6.05
CA LYS A 405 -3.78 27.62 -6.90
C LYS A 405 -4.21 27.93 -8.34
N GLN A 406 -4.76 29.12 -8.59
CA GLN A 406 -5.27 29.53 -9.92
C GLN A 406 -4.18 30.13 -10.82
N LYS A 407 -2.98 30.38 -10.28
CA LYS A 407 -1.89 30.99 -11.01
C LYS A 407 -1.08 29.94 -11.77
N ASN A 408 -0.76 30.22 -13.03
CA ASN A 408 0.21 29.43 -13.79
C ASN A 408 1.62 29.65 -13.23
N TRP A 409 2.02 28.74 -12.34
CA TRP A 409 3.35 28.70 -11.73
C TRP A 409 4.37 28.13 -12.70
N THR A 410 5.54 28.76 -12.75
CA THR A 410 6.72 28.26 -13.45
C THR A 410 7.93 28.33 -12.53
N TYR A 411 8.95 27.51 -12.78
CA TYR A 411 10.19 27.57 -11.98
C TYR A 411 10.77 28.99 -11.95
N ARG A 412 10.84 29.68 -13.10
CA ARG A 412 11.29 31.08 -13.19
C ARG A 412 10.52 32.02 -12.26
N LYS A 413 9.19 31.90 -12.19
CA LYS A 413 8.35 32.75 -11.33
C LYS A 413 8.61 32.48 -9.85
N LEU A 414 8.68 31.20 -9.45
CA LEU A 414 8.95 30.82 -8.07
C LEU A 414 10.31 31.32 -7.60
N ILE A 415 11.36 31.08 -8.40
CA ILE A 415 12.72 31.54 -8.13
C ILE A 415 12.75 33.07 -8.00
N GLY A 416 12.14 33.78 -8.95
CA GLY A 416 12.11 35.24 -8.92
C GLY A 416 11.43 35.81 -7.67
N ILE A 417 10.34 35.21 -7.20
CA ILE A 417 9.66 35.63 -5.96
C ILE A 417 10.53 35.31 -4.75
N TYR A 418 11.09 34.11 -4.68
CA TYR A 418 11.93 33.67 -3.56
C TYR A 418 13.19 34.55 -3.42
N VAL A 419 13.92 34.79 -4.52
CA VAL A 419 15.12 35.65 -4.52
C VAL A 419 14.78 37.08 -4.08
N LYS A 420 13.66 37.66 -4.55
CA LYS A 420 13.19 38.99 -4.13
C LYS A 420 12.89 39.03 -2.62
N LYS A 421 12.20 38.02 -2.09
CA LYS A 421 11.89 37.89 -0.65
C LYS A 421 13.19 37.83 0.17
N ARG A 422 14.15 37.02 -0.25
CA ARG A 422 15.43 36.84 0.45
C ARG A 422 16.30 38.10 0.44
N ARG A 423 16.32 38.85 -0.68
CA ARG A 423 17.00 40.17 -0.75
C ARG A 423 16.39 41.19 0.22
N ARG A 424 15.06 41.27 0.31
CA ARG A 424 14.37 42.19 1.24
C ARG A 424 14.67 41.84 2.70
N SER A 425 14.61 40.56 3.07
CA SER A 425 14.93 40.12 4.45
C SER A 425 16.36 40.49 4.85
N ASN A 426 17.32 40.39 3.94
CA ASN A 426 18.71 40.72 4.22
C ASN A 426 18.95 42.24 4.34
N GLN A 427 18.10 43.09 3.74
CA GLN A 427 18.20 44.54 3.87
C GLN A 427 17.68 45.07 5.22
N ILE A 428 16.72 44.39 5.83
CA ILE A 428 16.11 44.81 7.11
C ILE A 428 17.11 44.70 8.28
N PHE A 429 18.10 43.81 8.20
CA PHE A 429 19.13 43.61 9.23
C PHE A 429 20.26 44.66 9.25
N TRP A 430 20.29 45.62 8.32
CA TRP A 430 21.31 46.68 8.27
C TRP A 430 20.80 48.05 8.74
N ASN A 431 19.58 48.12 9.27
CA ASN A 431 18.92 49.37 9.69
C ASN A 431 18.81 49.54 11.21
N TYR A 432 19.64 48.86 12.02
CA TYR A 432 19.75 49.09 13.46
C TYR A 432 21.18 49.35 13.89
#